data_AF-A0A645IX54-F1
#
_entry.id   AF-A0A645IX54-F1
#
_cell.length_a   1.000
_cell.length_b   1.000
_cell.length_c   1.000
_cell.angle_alpha   90.00
_cell.angle_beta   90.00
_cell.angle_gamma   90.00
#
_symmetry.space_group_name_H-M   'P 1'
#
loop_
_entity.id
_entity.type
_entity.pdbx_description
1 polymer ?
#
loop_
_entity_poly.entity_id
_entity_poly.type
_entity_poly.pdbx_seq_one_letter_code
_entity_poly.pdbx_strand_id
1 'polypeptide(L)'
;MFFGEEFGWRYFLQPRLQKLYGKRCGVLILGFIWGIWHLPLCFTLYNPKTPVYGVIHQVAFCMLLGVFFGYAYIKTENVWAPILIHLANNGIIMLGESFESVITIDGILIGFAVNAIFFLPFLFTNEYKSNNVEESPTDVG
;
A
#
# COMPACT_ATOMS: atom_id res chain seq x y z
N MET A 1 8.54 6.53 12.72
CA MET A 1 7.14 6.97 12.88
C MET A 1 6.28 5.95 12.13
N PHE A 2 6.11 4.73 12.66
CA PHE A 2 5.62 3.60 11.84
C PHE A 2 4.45 2.82 12.47
N PHE A 3 4.32 2.83 13.79
CA PHE A 3 3.25 2.09 14.46
C PHE A 3 1.86 2.68 14.18
N GLY A 4 1.72 4.01 14.27
CA GLY A 4 0.44 4.67 14.05
C GLY A 4 -0.05 4.61 12.60
N GLU A 5 0.88 4.51 11.64
CA GLU A 5 0.57 4.57 10.22
C GLU A 5 -0.15 3.30 9.75
N GLU A 6 0.44 2.11 9.93
CA GLU A 6 -0.21 0.86 9.55
C GLU A 6 -1.43 0.54 10.43
N PHE A 7 -1.48 1.03 11.68
CA PHE A 7 -2.69 0.94 12.48
C PHE A 7 -3.85 1.74 11.84
N GLY A 8 -3.59 2.97 11.39
CA GLY A 8 -4.56 3.77 10.65
C GLY A 8 -4.97 3.13 9.32
N TRP A 9 -3.99 2.68 8.52
CA TRP A 9 -4.27 2.17 7.18
C TRP A 9 -4.84 0.75 7.18
N ARG A 10 -4.19 -0.20 7.87
CA ARG A 10 -4.54 -1.64 7.79
C ARG A 10 -5.57 -2.05 8.81
N TYR A 11 -5.44 -1.58 10.04
CA TYR A 11 -6.38 -1.97 11.09
C TYR A 11 -7.67 -1.15 11.02
N PHE A 12 -7.58 0.16 10.79
CA PHE A 12 -8.76 1.02 10.73
C PHE A 12 -9.36 1.15 9.32
N LEU A 13 -8.63 1.64 8.33
CA LEU A 13 -9.23 2.04 7.05
C LEU A 13 -9.48 0.87 6.09
N GLN A 14 -8.56 -0.11 6.02
CA GLN A 14 -8.65 -1.24 5.10
C GLN A 14 -9.94 -2.04 5.26
N PRO A 15 -10.35 -2.50 6.47
CA PRO A 15 -11.54 -3.33 6.61
C PRO A 15 -12.81 -2.56 6.20
N ARG A 16 -12.85 -1.25 6.45
CA ARG A 16 -13.97 -0.38 6.06
C ARG A 16 -14.07 -0.25 4.53
N LEU A 17 -12.95 0.04 3.86
CA LEU A 17 -12.93 0.13 2.40
C LEU A 17 -13.22 -1.21 1.73
N GLN A 18 -12.72 -2.30 2.29
CA GLN A 18 -12.99 -3.66 1.79
C GLN A 18 -14.43 -4.09 2.02
N LYS A 19 -15.08 -3.64 3.10
CA LYS A 19 -16.52 -3.85 3.34
C LYS A 19 -17.39 -3.07 2.34
N LEU A 20 -17.00 -1.84 1.99
CA LEU A 20 -17.77 -0.98 1.09
C LEU A 20 -17.59 -1.32 -0.40
N TYR A 21 -16.37 -1.63 -0.83
CA TYR A 21 -16.02 -1.79 -2.25
C TYR A 21 -15.54 -3.20 -2.62
N GLY A 22 -15.56 -4.13 -1.67
CA GLY A 22 -14.97 -5.46 -1.82
C GLY A 22 -13.46 -5.46 -1.57
N LYS A 23 -12.90 -6.65 -1.30
CA LYS A 23 -11.50 -6.78 -0.83
C LYS A 23 -10.47 -6.19 -1.80
N ARG A 24 -10.64 -6.44 -3.11
CA ARG A 24 -9.72 -5.98 -4.16
C ARG A 24 -9.78 -4.47 -4.37
N CYS A 25 -10.97 -3.93 -4.64
CA CYS A 25 -11.10 -2.48 -4.85
C CYS A 25 -10.77 -1.72 -3.57
N GLY A 26 -11.18 -2.22 -2.40
CA GLY A 26 -10.86 -1.62 -1.11
C GLY A 26 -9.37 -1.48 -0.85
N VAL A 27 -8.55 -2.51 -1.18
CA VAL A 27 -7.09 -2.39 -1.01
C VAL A 27 -6.45 -1.46 -2.03
N LEU A 28 -6.94 -1.41 -3.28
CA LEU A 28 -6.42 -0.50 -4.30
C LEU A 28 -6.74 0.97 -3.96
N ILE A 29 -7.96 1.25 -3.50
CA ILE A 29 -8.35 2.58 -3.03
C ILE A 29 -7.48 3.01 -1.84
N LEU A 30 -7.26 2.10 -0.89
CA LEU A 30 -6.38 2.37 0.24
C LEU A 30 -4.94 2.69 -0.20
N GLY A 31 -4.38 1.89 -1.12
CA GLY A 31 -3.04 2.13 -1.66
C GLY A 31 -2.91 3.47 -2.36
N PHE A 32 -3.95 3.90 -3.09
CA PHE A 32 -4.00 5.22 -3.72
C PHE A 32 -4.03 6.36 -2.69
N ILE A 33 -4.90 6.28 -1.68
CA ILE A 33 -4.98 7.26 -0.59
C ILE A 33 -3.64 7.35 0.14
N TRP A 34 -3.04 6.19 0.44
CA TRP A 34 -1.75 6.10 1.10
C TRP A 34 -0.64 6.73 0.26
N GLY A 35 -0.62 6.51 -1.05
CA GLY A 35 0.31 7.17 -1.97
C GLY A 35 0.17 8.69 -1.95
N ILE A 36 -1.07 9.20 -2.02
CA ILE A 36 -1.36 10.65 -1.94
C ILE A 36 -0.91 11.25 -0.61
N TRP A 37 -1.03 10.50 0.49
CA TRP A 37 -0.61 10.97 1.82
C TRP A 37 0.88 11.37 1.88
N HIS A 38 1.72 10.82 0.99
CA HIS A 38 3.14 11.16 0.87
C HIS A 38 3.42 12.43 0.06
N LEU A 39 2.40 13.14 -0.45
CA LEU A 39 2.54 14.37 -1.21
C LEU A 39 3.54 15.37 -0.59
N PRO A 40 3.42 15.75 0.70
CA PRO A 40 4.35 16.72 1.30
C PRO A 40 5.81 16.23 1.26
N LEU A 41 6.03 14.93 1.43
CA LEU A 41 7.37 14.33 1.40
C LEU A 41 7.93 14.30 -0.01
N CYS A 42 7.10 14.07 -1.04
CA CYS A 42 7.55 14.13 -2.43
C CYS A 42 8.08 15.51 -2.82
N PHE A 43 7.45 16.58 -2.31
CA PHE A 43 7.85 17.96 -2.59
C PHE A 43 9.05 18.45 -1.75
N THR A 44 9.33 17.82 -0.61
CA THR A 44 10.35 18.29 0.33
C THR A 44 11.57 17.38 0.45
N LEU A 45 11.37 16.06 0.53
CA LEU A 45 12.41 15.10 0.87
C LEU A 45 12.68 14.09 -0.25
N TYR A 46 11.65 13.46 -0.82
CA TYR A 46 11.87 12.31 -1.71
C TYR A 46 12.39 12.73 -3.08
N ASN A 47 11.71 13.70 -3.71
CA ASN A 47 11.96 14.05 -5.10
C ASN A 47 11.75 15.56 -5.35
N PRO A 48 12.38 16.46 -4.57
CA PRO A 48 12.11 17.90 -4.66
C PRO A 48 12.39 18.50 -6.05
N LYS A 49 13.27 17.87 -6.84
CA LYS A 49 13.58 18.28 -8.22
C LYS A 49 12.50 17.90 -9.24
N THR A 50 11.73 16.85 -8.97
CA THR A 50 10.69 16.32 -9.88
C THR A 50 9.45 15.88 -9.09
N PRO A 51 8.82 16.77 -8.31
CA PRO A 51 7.86 16.38 -7.29
C PRO A 51 6.60 15.75 -7.87
N VAL A 52 6.12 16.21 -9.03
CA VAL A 52 4.95 15.63 -9.72
C VAL A 52 5.22 14.18 -10.14
N TYR A 53 6.40 13.92 -10.72
CA TYR A 53 6.80 12.56 -11.09
C TYR A 53 7.06 11.68 -9.87
N GLY A 54 7.63 12.25 -8.80
CA GLY A 54 7.75 11.59 -7.50
C GLY A 54 6.40 11.15 -6.94
N VAL A 55 5.37 12.00 -7.02
CA VAL A 55 4.00 11.65 -6.57
C VAL A 55 3.41 10.53 -7.42
N ILE A 56 3.54 10.59 -8.75
CA ILE A 56 3.05 9.53 -9.64
C ILE A 56 3.73 8.20 -9.31
N HIS A 57 5.05 8.21 -9.15
CA HIS A 57 5.83 7.05 -8.74
C HIS A 57 5.38 6.51 -7.38
N GLN A 58 5.23 7.39 -6.39
CA GLN A 58 4.84 7.03 -5.03
C GLN A 58 3.44 6.43 -4.97
N VAL A 59 2.48 7.00 -5.70
CA VAL A 59 1.12 6.45 -5.80
C VAL A 59 1.14 5.06 -6.43
N ALA A 60 1.86 4.90 -7.53
CA ALA A 60 1.99 3.62 -8.21
C ALA A 60 2.63 2.55 -7.28
N PHE A 61 3.69 2.93 -6.58
CA PHE A 61 4.38 2.07 -5.61
C PHE A 61 3.49 1.70 -4.42
N CYS A 62 2.84 2.67 -3.77
CA CYS A 62 1.93 2.44 -2.63
C CYS A 62 0.72 1.60 -3.01
N MET A 63 0.20 1.72 -4.23
CA MET A 63 -0.87 0.84 -4.72
C MET A 63 -0.41 -0.62 -4.79
N LEU A 64 0.76 -0.88 -5.38
CA LEU A 64 1.30 -2.24 -5.53
C LEU A 64 1.73 -2.83 -4.19
N LEU A 65 2.53 -2.10 -3.41
CA LEU A 65 2.96 -2.53 -2.07
C LEU A 65 1.75 -2.70 -1.13
N GLY A 66 0.74 -1.83 -1.27
CA GLY A 66 -0.51 -1.89 -0.53
C GLY A 66 -1.27 -3.21 -0.76
N VAL A 67 -1.20 -3.79 -1.96
CA VAL A 67 -1.76 -5.13 -2.22
C VAL A 67 -1.06 -6.18 -1.35
N PHE A 68 0.26 -6.13 -1.24
CA PHE A 68 1.02 -7.09 -0.44
C PHE A 68 0.79 -6.90 1.06
N PHE A 69 0.74 -5.66 1.55
CA PHE A 69 0.44 -5.38 2.96
C PHE A 69 -0.98 -5.81 3.32
N GLY A 70 -1.94 -5.52 2.43
CA GLY A 70 -3.31 -5.95 2.62
C GLY A 70 -3.44 -7.47 2.65
N TYR A 71 -2.67 -8.17 1.80
CA TYR A 71 -2.59 -9.63 1.80
C TYR A 71 -2.02 -10.15 3.12
N ALA A 72 -0.87 -9.62 3.56
CA ALA A 72 -0.22 -10.02 4.80
C ALA A 72 -1.15 -9.82 6.00
N TYR A 73 -1.87 -8.69 6.04
CA TYR A 73 -2.85 -8.41 7.08
C TYR A 73 -4.02 -9.40 7.06
N ILE A 74 -4.65 -9.64 5.90
CA ILE A 74 -5.77 -10.60 5.78
C ILE A 74 -5.31 -12.02 6.14
N LYS A 75 -4.09 -12.40 5.72
CA LYS A 75 -3.57 -13.75 5.90
C LYS A 75 -3.20 -14.06 7.35
N THR A 76 -2.67 -13.07 8.06
CA THR A 76 -2.16 -13.23 9.43
C THR A 76 -3.15 -12.76 10.49
N GLU A 77 -4.18 -11.99 10.08
CA GLU A 77 -5.12 -11.29 10.96
C GLU A 77 -4.42 -10.44 12.04
N ASN A 78 -3.19 -10.01 11.74
CA ASN A 78 -2.31 -9.36 12.71
C ASN A 78 -1.66 -8.11 12.10
N VAL A 79 -1.89 -6.96 12.74
CA VAL A 79 -1.34 -5.66 12.30
C VAL A 79 0.18 -5.58 12.42
N TRP A 80 0.81 -6.41 13.27
CA TRP A 80 2.27 -6.44 13.40
C TRP A 80 2.97 -6.93 12.13
N ALA A 81 2.33 -7.81 11.35
CA ALA A 81 2.89 -8.30 10.10
C ALA A 81 3.16 -7.16 9.09
N PRO A 82 2.16 -6.33 8.68
CA PRO A 82 2.43 -5.20 7.79
C PRO A 82 3.35 -4.15 8.42
N ILE A 83 3.32 -3.93 9.75
CA ILE A 83 4.25 -3.01 10.43
C ILE A 83 5.71 -3.42 10.21
N LEU A 84 6.03 -4.71 10.40
CA LEU A 84 7.39 -5.22 10.23
C LEU A 84 7.84 -5.18 8.76
N ILE A 85 6.92 -5.49 7.83
CA ILE A 85 7.21 -5.39 6.40
C ILE A 85 7.45 -3.93 6.01
N HIS A 86 6.65 -2.98 6.51
CA HIS A 86 6.84 -1.56 6.27
C HIS A 86 8.18 -1.06 6.82
N LEU A 87 8.54 -1.47 8.03
CA LEU A 87 9.85 -1.15 8.61
C LEU A 87 11.00 -1.65 7.74
N ALA A 88 10.93 -2.90 7.25
CA ALA A 88 11.95 -3.47 6.37
C ALA A 88 12.02 -2.73 5.03
N ASN A 89 10.88 -2.42 4.41
CA ASN A 89 10.80 -1.69 3.16
C ASN A 89 11.49 -0.32 3.26
N ASN A 90 11.22 0.44 4.32
CA ASN A 90 11.82 1.76 4.50
C ASN A 90 13.33 1.68 4.76
N GLY A 91 13.78 0.64 5.47
CA GLY A 91 15.20 0.36 5.63
C GLY A 91 15.90 0.10 4.29
N ILE A 92 15.28 -0.69 3.41
CA ILE A 92 15.81 -0.98 2.06
C ILE A 92 15.86 0.29 1.21
N ILE A 93 14.80 1.09 1.21
CA ILE A 93 14.75 2.36 0.46
C ILE A 93 15.83 3.32 0.94
N MET A 94 16.01 3.49 2.26
CA MET A 94 17.06 4.35 2.82
C MET A 94 18.48 3.91 2.42
N LEU A 95 18.70 2.62 2.14
CA LEU A 95 20.01 2.11 1.71
C LEU A 95 20.22 2.23 0.20
N GLY A 96 19.15 2.25 -0.59
CA GLY A 96 19.20 2.16 -2.05
C GLY A 96 18.88 3.46 -2.81
N GLU A 97 18.15 4.40 -2.21
CA GLU A 97 17.71 5.62 -2.89
C GLU A 97 18.51 6.86 -2.50
N SER A 98 18.78 7.70 -3.51
CA SER A 98 19.28 9.05 -3.33
C SER A 98 18.13 10.04 -3.45
N PHE A 99 17.87 10.78 -2.38
CA PHE A 99 16.85 11.85 -2.31
C PHE A 99 17.11 13.04 -3.25
N GLU A 100 18.27 13.07 -3.90
CA GLU A 100 18.66 14.09 -4.88
C GLU A 100 18.46 13.64 -6.33
N SER A 101 17.99 12.41 -6.53
CA SER A 101 17.81 11.82 -7.86
C SER A 101 16.65 12.46 -8.63
N VAL A 102 16.78 12.45 -9.96
CA VAL A 102 15.75 12.96 -10.88
C VAL A 102 14.93 11.76 -11.35
N ILE A 103 13.62 11.77 -11.08
CA ILE A 103 12.71 10.73 -11.57
C ILE A 103 12.46 10.98 -13.06
N THR A 104 12.63 9.93 -13.87
CA THR A 104 12.32 9.94 -15.31
C THR A 104 11.10 9.07 -15.59
N ILE A 105 10.43 9.30 -16.72
CA ILE A 105 9.28 8.49 -17.15
C ILE A 105 9.68 7.02 -17.29
N ASP A 106 10.84 6.74 -17.91
CA ASP A 106 11.35 5.38 -18.05
C ASP A 106 11.57 4.71 -16.69
N GLY A 107 12.11 5.45 -15.72
CA GLY A 107 12.28 4.97 -14.34
C GLY A 107 10.94 4.62 -13.68
N ILE A 108 9.91 5.45 -13.87
CA ILE A 108 8.56 5.17 -13.35
C ILE A 108 8.01 3.89 -13.98
N LEU A 109 8.13 3.73 -15.30
CA LEU A 109 7.60 2.58 -16.01
C LEU A 109 8.31 1.28 -15.60
N ILE A 110 9.64 1.32 -15.51
CA ILE A 110 10.45 0.17 -15.06
C ILE A 110 10.11 -0.17 -13.60
N GLY A 111 10.10 0.84 -12.72
CA GLY A 111 9.77 0.66 -11.30
C GLY A 111 8.38 0.07 -11.11
N PHE A 112 7.38 0.58 -11.82
CA PHE A 112 6.03 0.01 -11.81
C PHE A 112 6.02 -1.44 -12.30
N ALA A 113 6.66 -1.74 -13.43
CA ALA A 113 6.68 -3.09 -14.00
C ALA A 113 7.32 -4.09 -13.03
N VAL A 114 8.47 -3.75 -12.44
CA VAL A 114 9.16 -4.59 -11.46
C VAL A 114 8.27 -4.84 -10.24
N ASN A 115 7.73 -3.79 -9.63
CA ASN A 115 6.87 -3.92 -8.47
C ASN A 115 5.56 -4.67 -8.78
N ALA A 116 5.03 -4.51 -9.99
CA ALA A 116 3.83 -5.22 -10.42
C ALA A 116 4.09 -6.72 -10.51
N ILE A 117 5.25 -7.14 -11.05
CA ILE A 117 5.64 -8.55 -11.10
C ILE A 117 5.68 -9.16 -9.69
N PHE A 118 6.21 -8.44 -8.71
CA PHE A 118 6.31 -8.95 -7.33
C PHE A 118 4.98 -8.93 -6.57
N PHE A 119 4.23 -7.83 -6.62
CA PHE A 119 3.11 -7.61 -5.70
C PHE A 119 1.74 -7.82 -6.32
N LEU A 120 1.57 -7.61 -7.63
CA LEU A 120 0.27 -7.76 -8.28
C LEU A 120 -0.28 -9.20 -8.22
N PRO A 121 0.52 -10.28 -8.30
CA PRO A 121 0.01 -11.64 -8.17
C PRO A 121 -0.77 -11.88 -6.87
N PHE A 122 -0.40 -11.18 -5.78
CA PHE A 122 -1.10 -11.30 -4.51
C PHE A 122 -2.57 -10.85 -4.59
N LEU A 123 -2.91 -9.91 -5.47
CA LEU A 123 -4.30 -9.44 -5.65
C LEU A 123 -5.25 -10.56 -6.14
N PHE A 124 -4.69 -11.60 -6.75
CA PHE A 124 -5.43 -12.73 -7.31
C PHE A 124 -5.49 -13.95 -6.39
N THR A 125 -4.87 -13.89 -5.20
CA THR A 125 -4.92 -14.99 -4.24
C THR A 125 -6.32 -15.17 -3.63
N ASN A 126 -6.53 -16.28 -2.94
CA ASN A 126 -7.82 -16.62 -2.34
C ASN A 126 -8.24 -15.64 -1.23
N GLU A 127 -7.28 -15.01 -0.57
CA GLU A 127 -7.48 -14.03 0.50
C GLU A 127 -8.31 -12.83 0.00
N TYR A 128 -8.08 -12.43 -1.26
CA TYR A 128 -8.81 -11.35 -1.93
C TYR A 128 -10.05 -11.79 -2.69
N LYS A 129 -10.33 -13.10 -2.78
CA LYS A 129 -11.62 -13.54 -3.31
C LYS A 129 -12.71 -13.10 -2.34
N SER A 130 -13.77 -12.52 -2.90
CA SER A 130 -14.99 -12.25 -2.16
C SER A 130 -15.58 -13.59 -1.77
N ASN A 131 -15.34 -14.03 -0.54
CA ASN A 131 -16.33 -14.88 0.09
C ASN A 131 -17.49 -13.92 0.35
N ASN A 132 -18.62 -14.15 -0.31
CA ASN A 132 -19.88 -13.64 0.20
C ASN A 132 -19.92 -14.10 1.66
N VAL A 133 -19.66 -13.18 2.58
CA VAL A 133 -19.81 -13.47 4.00
C VAL A 133 -21.30 -13.60 4.17
N GLU A 134 -21.74 -14.83 4.42
CA GLU A 134 -23.03 -15.14 5.02
C GLU A 134 -23.34 -14.05 6.06
N GLU A 135 -24.53 -13.46 5.96
CA GLU A 135 -25.11 -12.72 7.07
C GLU A 135 -25.04 -13.62 8.30
N SER A 136 -24.19 -13.29 9.28
CA SER A 136 -24.33 -13.89 10.59
C SER A 136 -25.57 -13.28 11.23
N PRO A 137 -26.62 -14.06 11.54
CA PRO A 137 -27.75 -13.56 12.30
C PRO A 137 -27.30 -13.45 13.74
N THR A 138 -27.37 -12.25 14.31
CA THR A 138 -27.66 -11.90 15.72
C THR A 138 -26.79 -10.75 16.22
N ASP A 139 -27.41 -9.57 16.25
CA ASP A 139 -27.22 -8.63 17.36
C ASP A 139 -28.58 -8.55 18.05
N VAL A 140 -28.79 -9.45 19.01
CA VAL A 140 -29.83 -9.34 20.05
C VAL A 140 -29.08 -9.48 21.37
N GLY A 141 -29.00 -8.37 22.11
CA GLY A 141 -28.33 -8.27 23.41
C GLY A 141 -28.16 -6.83 23.84
#